data_AF-A0A7X8VJZ0-F1
#
_entry.id   AF-A0A7X8VJZ0-F1
#
_cell.length_a   1.000
_cell.length_b   1.000
_cell.length_c   1.000
_cell.angle_alpha   90.00
_cell.angle_beta   90.00
_cell.angle_gamma   90.00
#
_symmetry.space_group_name_H-M   'P 1'
#
loop_
_entity.id
_entity.type
_entity.pdbx_description
1 polymer ?
#
loop_
_entity_poly.entity_id
_entity_poly.type
_entity_poly.pdbx_seq_one_letter_code
_entity_poly.pdbx_strand_id
1 'polypeptide(L)'
;LTGPTGRTDIGLTADVIFALDALNTHPEQADRSYTAVMANLDGFTHFLGEVDANRMAKIVALEDSRGERDSTRIAELVDAVQDNGQMMNETEGEPTSAVQNFGQSWSVIALARVGETAAAEKAASFLESQICPDGGVPLFQADPPGCTSVDPDTTGLAAQALTLVYGKDHPATQSALGYLRDNMDITGGIASKFSGVNANTTALAAGAFAAVRDTDNLARTHEYLNSVRFGDTAPESLQGAFAWHTRGMDDITAPSDQILRTSAQAALGFTGGNYINAAVAYPGHGVEVPSPEPTPAPTTPVNPDEDPAPGASGSSESGILFGAIAAVVAVIAAVISFAGPGSFIPTQF
;
A
#
# COMPACT_ATOMS: atom_id res chain seq x y z
N LEU A 1 -11.10 -12.60 -4.64
CA LEU A 1 -10.17 -13.56 -5.27
C LEU A 1 -10.11 -13.38 -6.78
N THR A 2 -11.21 -13.38 -7.52
CA THR A 2 -11.15 -13.23 -8.98
C THR A 2 -10.60 -11.87 -9.36
N GLY A 3 -9.46 -11.92 -10.03
CA GLY A 3 -8.81 -10.78 -10.62
C GLY A 3 -9.09 -10.63 -12.12
N PRO A 4 -8.28 -9.81 -12.80
CA PRO A 4 -8.52 -9.19 -14.10
C PRO A 4 -8.92 -10.06 -15.27
N THR A 5 -8.45 -11.30 -15.25
CA THR A 5 -8.56 -12.24 -16.37
C THR A 5 -9.52 -13.37 -16.05
N GLY A 6 -10.31 -13.22 -14.98
CA GLY A 6 -11.04 -14.34 -14.37
C GLY A 6 -10.14 -15.28 -13.56
N ARG A 7 -8.86 -14.93 -13.38
CA ARG A 7 -7.88 -15.65 -12.56
C ARG A 7 -7.69 -14.97 -11.22
N THR A 8 -7.34 -15.73 -10.20
CA THR A 8 -7.07 -15.18 -8.87
C THR A 8 -5.96 -14.13 -8.92
N ASP A 9 -6.22 -12.92 -8.41
CA ASP A 9 -5.21 -11.86 -8.25
C ASP A 9 -5.01 -11.59 -6.76
N ILE A 10 -3.97 -12.23 -6.23
CA ILE A 10 -3.64 -12.21 -4.80
C ILE A 10 -2.97 -10.89 -4.42
N GLY A 11 -2.14 -10.33 -5.29
CA GLY A 11 -1.47 -9.05 -5.06
C GLY A 11 -2.44 -7.90 -4.93
N LEU A 12 -3.47 -7.87 -5.79
CA LEU A 12 -4.55 -6.89 -5.71
C LEU A 12 -5.50 -7.16 -4.54
N THR A 13 -5.80 -8.43 -4.25
CA THR A 13 -6.62 -8.77 -3.07
C THR A 13 -5.94 -8.33 -1.78
N ALA A 14 -4.60 -8.39 -1.70
CA ALA A 14 -3.84 -7.85 -0.57
C ALA A 14 -4.05 -6.33 -0.41
N ASP A 15 -4.02 -5.55 -1.50
CA ASP A 15 -4.29 -4.11 -1.45
C ASP A 15 -5.70 -3.80 -0.93
N VAL A 16 -6.71 -4.60 -1.36
CA VAL A 16 -8.07 -4.48 -0.83
C VAL A 16 -8.12 -4.74 0.68
N ILE A 17 -7.38 -5.73 1.18
CA ILE A 17 -7.34 -6.04 2.62
C ILE A 17 -6.74 -4.86 3.39
N PHE A 18 -5.60 -4.33 2.95
CA PHE A 18 -5.02 -3.11 3.56
C PHE A 18 -6.02 -1.96 3.60
N ALA A 19 -6.74 -1.72 2.50
CA ALA A 19 -7.76 -0.66 2.44
C ALA A 19 -8.92 -0.90 3.41
N LEU A 20 -9.46 -2.13 3.47
CA LEU A 20 -10.57 -2.49 4.37
C LEU A 20 -10.18 -2.39 5.84
N ASP A 21 -8.97 -2.83 6.18
CA ASP A 21 -8.43 -2.79 7.54
C ASP A 21 -8.19 -1.35 7.99
N ALA A 22 -7.59 -0.53 7.13
CA ALA A 22 -7.40 0.89 7.37
C ALA A 22 -8.75 1.60 7.60
N LEU A 23 -9.74 1.32 6.75
CA LEU A 23 -11.08 1.88 6.88
C LEU A 23 -11.84 1.36 8.12
N ASN A 24 -11.41 0.24 8.69
CA ASN A 24 -12.16 -0.53 9.69
C ASN A 24 -13.61 -0.80 9.24
N THR A 25 -13.79 -1.06 7.94
CA THR A 25 -15.08 -1.37 7.33
C THR A 25 -15.10 -2.81 6.84
N HIS A 26 -16.22 -3.49 7.05
CA HIS A 26 -16.42 -4.88 6.61
C HIS A 26 -15.31 -5.86 7.06
N PRO A 27 -14.98 -5.92 8.38
CA PRO A 27 -13.91 -6.78 8.88
C PRO A 27 -14.08 -8.25 8.46
N GLU A 28 -15.32 -8.76 8.43
CA GLU A 28 -15.59 -10.12 7.95
C GLU A 28 -15.20 -10.34 6.47
N GLN A 29 -15.35 -9.32 5.61
CA GLN A 29 -14.94 -9.43 4.21
C GLN A 29 -13.42 -9.38 4.08
N ALA A 30 -12.76 -8.56 4.90
CA ALA A 30 -11.32 -8.51 4.97
C ALA A 30 -10.75 -9.87 5.44
N ASP A 31 -11.32 -10.47 6.49
CA ASP A 31 -10.95 -11.80 7.00
C ASP A 31 -11.18 -12.92 5.98
N ARG A 32 -12.33 -12.91 5.28
CA ARG A 32 -12.60 -13.85 4.19
C ARG A 32 -11.59 -13.70 3.06
N SER A 33 -11.25 -12.47 2.70
CA SER A 33 -10.29 -12.19 1.63
C SER A 33 -8.89 -12.64 2.02
N TYR A 34 -8.48 -12.37 3.27
CA TYR A 34 -7.22 -12.81 3.83
C TYR A 34 -7.12 -14.35 3.87
N THR A 35 -8.13 -15.04 4.41
CA THR A 35 -8.21 -16.51 4.40
C THR A 35 -8.04 -17.06 2.98
N ALA A 36 -8.68 -16.41 2.01
CA ALA A 36 -8.64 -16.83 0.62
C ALA A 36 -7.27 -16.56 -0.04
N VAL A 37 -6.57 -15.49 0.35
CA VAL A 37 -5.18 -15.21 -0.05
C VAL A 37 -4.25 -16.26 0.55
N MET A 38 -4.32 -16.49 1.87
CA MET A 38 -3.50 -17.48 2.60
C MET A 38 -3.62 -18.89 2.00
N ALA A 39 -4.83 -19.30 1.61
CA ALA A 39 -5.08 -20.61 1.00
C ALA A 39 -4.48 -20.79 -0.41
N ASN A 40 -4.00 -19.72 -1.05
CA ASN A 40 -3.48 -19.74 -2.42
C ASN A 40 -2.05 -19.15 -2.51
N LEU A 41 -1.35 -18.98 -1.38
CA LEU A 41 -0.06 -18.29 -1.33
C LEU A 41 1.03 -18.95 -2.17
N ASP A 42 1.19 -20.27 -2.07
CA ASP A 42 2.30 -20.96 -2.73
C ASP A 42 2.35 -20.66 -4.23
N GLY A 43 1.21 -20.72 -4.92
CA GLY A 43 1.14 -20.41 -6.36
C GLY A 43 1.34 -18.93 -6.70
N PHE A 44 1.29 -18.04 -5.71
CA PHE A 44 1.54 -16.62 -5.87
C PHE A 44 3.00 -16.27 -5.60
N THR A 45 3.53 -16.70 -4.45
CA THR A 45 4.91 -16.42 -4.03
C THR A 45 5.93 -17.31 -4.75
N HIS A 46 5.52 -18.44 -5.31
CA HIS A 46 6.35 -19.29 -6.15
C HIS A 46 5.86 -19.25 -7.60
N PHE A 47 6.68 -18.71 -8.50
CA PHE A 47 6.36 -18.61 -9.92
C PHE A 47 7.43 -19.30 -10.76
N LEU A 48 7.03 -20.27 -11.59
CA LEU A 48 7.94 -21.05 -12.44
C LEU A 48 9.09 -21.76 -11.70
N GLY A 49 8.88 -22.13 -10.43
CA GLY A 49 9.89 -22.79 -9.59
C GLY A 49 10.81 -21.81 -8.84
N GLU A 50 10.57 -20.51 -9.00
CA GLU A 50 11.31 -19.43 -8.35
C GLU A 50 10.46 -18.80 -7.24
N VAL A 51 11.07 -18.47 -6.11
CA VAL A 51 10.51 -17.60 -5.08
C VAL A 51 10.56 -16.16 -5.59
N ASP A 52 9.40 -15.55 -5.77
CA ASP A 52 9.25 -14.16 -6.18
C ASP A 52 9.33 -13.26 -4.94
N ALA A 53 10.49 -12.62 -4.71
CA ALA A 53 10.77 -11.85 -3.51
C ALA A 53 9.88 -10.59 -3.39
N ASN A 54 9.43 -10.02 -4.51
CA ASN A 54 8.47 -8.91 -4.51
C ASN A 54 7.11 -9.36 -3.96
N ARG A 55 6.58 -10.46 -4.49
CA ARG A 55 5.32 -11.03 -4.01
C ARG A 55 5.41 -11.51 -2.58
N MET A 56 6.52 -12.16 -2.22
CA MET A 56 6.81 -12.58 -0.85
C MET A 56 6.76 -11.39 0.11
N ALA A 57 7.47 -10.30 -0.22
CA ALA A 57 7.50 -9.11 0.60
C ALA A 57 6.10 -8.52 0.88
N LYS A 58 5.26 -8.40 -0.16
CA LYS A 58 3.89 -7.91 0.01
C LYS A 58 3.07 -8.80 0.95
N ILE A 59 3.23 -10.12 0.87
CA ILE A 59 2.54 -11.06 1.75
C ILE A 59 3.06 -10.96 3.18
N VAL A 60 4.37 -10.90 3.40
CA VAL A 60 4.96 -10.72 4.73
C VAL A 60 4.47 -9.41 5.38
N ALA A 61 4.37 -8.32 4.61
CA ALA A 61 3.79 -7.07 5.10
C ALA A 61 2.30 -7.21 5.47
N LEU A 62 1.52 -7.97 4.70
CA LEU A 62 0.11 -8.23 4.98
C LEU A 62 -0.06 -9.09 6.25
N GLU A 63 0.70 -10.17 6.38
CA GLU A 63 0.71 -11.05 7.56
C GLU A 63 1.06 -10.26 8.82
N ASP A 64 2.07 -9.41 8.75
CA ASP A 64 2.43 -8.51 9.85
C ASP A 64 1.28 -7.57 10.23
N SER A 65 0.62 -6.95 9.24
CA SER A 65 -0.49 -6.03 9.49
C SER A 65 -1.68 -6.68 10.21
N ARG A 66 -1.80 -8.01 10.11
CA ARG A 66 -2.82 -8.83 10.78
C ARG A 66 -2.32 -9.52 12.05
N GLY A 67 -1.05 -9.38 12.40
CA GLY A 67 -0.45 -10.07 13.56
C GLY A 67 -0.26 -11.57 13.35
N GLU A 68 -0.23 -12.04 12.10
CA GLU A 68 -0.16 -13.45 11.71
C GLU A 68 1.17 -13.79 11.01
N ARG A 69 2.27 -13.32 11.59
CA ARG A 69 3.62 -13.48 11.02
C ARG A 69 4.02 -14.95 10.85
N ASP A 70 4.56 -15.30 9.67
CA ASP A 70 5.20 -16.60 9.42
C ASP A 70 6.73 -16.47 9.40
N SER A 71 7.40 -17.09 10.37
CA SER A 71 8.86 -17.02 10.50
C SER A 71 9.62 -17.62 9.32
N THR A 72 9.02 -18.56 8.58
CA THR A 72 9.65 -19.20 7.42
C THR A 72 9.71 -18.20 6.26
N ARG A 73 8.59 -17.53 5.95
CA ARG A 73 8.53 -16.51 4.90
C ARG A 73 9.37 -15.28 5.24
N ILE A 74 9.43 -14.90 6.51
CA ILE A 74 10.33 -13.84 6.97
C ILE A 74 11.79 -14.24 6.72
N ALA A 75 12.18 -15.47 7.06
CA ALA A 75 13.54 -15.95 6.82
C ALA A 75 13.89 -16.01 5.32
N GLU A 76 12.99 -16.51 4.48
CA GLU A 76 13.15 -16.50 3.01
C GLU A 76 13.29 -15.07 2.47
N LEU A 77 12.50 -14.12 2.96
CA LEU A 77 12.62 -12.72 2.55
C LEU A 77 13.95 -12.09 3.00
N VAL A 78 14.49 -12.47 4.16
CA VAL A 78 15.81 -12.02 4.63
C VAL A 78 16.92 -12.61 3.77
N ASP A 79 16.83 -13.88 3.37
CA ASP A 79 17.80 -14.58 2.51
C ASP A 79 17.92 -13.91 1.13
N ALA A 80 16.78 -13.48 0.58
CA ALA A 80 16.70 -12.74 -0.69
C ALA A 80 17.46 -11.40 -0.71
N VAL A 81 17.84 -10.86 0.46
CA VAL A 81 18.62 -9.61 0.56
C VAL A 81 20.11 -9.90 0.30
N GLN A 82 20.59 -9.47 -0.86
CA GLN A 82 21.99 -9.65 -1.26
C GLN A 82 22.95 -8.78 -0.42
N ASP A 83 24.25 -9.05 -0.54
CA ASP A 83 25.30 -8.31 0.19
C ASP A 83 25.29 -6.81 -0.07
N ASN A 84 24.95 -6.38 -1.30
CA ASN A 84 24.79 -4.97 -1.67
C ASN A 84 23.42 -4.39 -1.29
N GLY A 85 22.53 -5.17 -0.67
CA GLY A 85 21.16 -4.80 -0.31
C GLY A 85 20.13 -4.97 -1.43
N GLN A 86 20.55 -5.39 -2.63
CA GLN A 86 19.63 -5.69 -3.71
C GLN A 86 18.74 -6.87 -3.33
N MET A 87 17.45 -6.77 -3.61
CA MET A 87 16.54 -7.91 -3.50
C MET A 87 16.58 -8.73 -4.79
N MET A 88 16.74 -10.04 -4.63
CA MET A 88 16.72 -10.99 -5.75
C MET A 88 15.61 -12.01 -5.52
N ASN A 89 15.00 -12.45 -6.61
CA ASN A 89 14.26 -13.70 -6.60
C ASN A 89 15.22 -14.89 -6.47
N GLU A 90 14.71 -16.04 -6.03
CA GLU A 90 15.55 -17.19 -5.68
C GLU A 90 15.02 -18.51 -6.22
N THR A 91 15.92 -19.43 -6.56
CA THR A 91 15.60 -20.83 -6.85
C THR A 91 16.47 -21.71 -5.98
N GLU A 92 15.85 -22.56 -5.16
CA GLU A 92 16.58 -23.44 -4.23
C GLU A 92 17.54 -22.67 -3.28
N GLY A 93 17.18 -21.43 -2.90
CA GLY A 93 17.99 -20.55 -2.05
C GLY A 93 19.13 -19.83 -2.77
N GLU A 94 19.20 -19.93 -4.10
CA GLU A 94 20.22 -19.25 -4.90
C GLU A 94 19.61 -18.07 -5.67
N PRO A 95 20.23 -16.86 -5.63
CA PRO A 95 19.74 -15.68 -6.35
C PRO A 95 19.69 -15.87 -7.86
N THR A 96 18.56 -15.52 -8.49
CA THR A 96 18.36 -15.69 -9.95
C THR A 96 18.23 -14.37 -10.69
N SER A 97 17.29 -13.51 -10.27
CA SER A 97 16.95 -12.29 -10.99
C SER A 97 16.61 -11.15 -10.05
N ALA A 98 16.98 -9.94 -10.45
CA ALA A 98 16.69 -8.73 -9.71
C ALA A 98 15.20 -8.42 -9.71
N VAL A 99 14.66 -8.04 -8.55
CA VAL A 99 13.30 -7.49 -8.50
C VAL A 99 13.26 -6.06 -9.10
N GLN A 100 12.07 -5.57 -9.39
CA GLN A 100 11.87 -4.15 -9.72
C GLN A 100 12.01 -3.30 -8.44
N ASN A 101 12.34 -2.01 -8.57
CA ASN A 101 12.41 -1.10 -7.42
C ASN A 101 11.08 -0.97 -6.66
N PHE A 102 9.95 -1.21 -7.32
CA PHE A 102 8.66 -1.36 -6.67
C PHE A 102 8.66 -2.53 -5.67
N GLY A 103 9.22 -3.67 -6.08
CA GLY A 103 9.42 -4.83 -5.22
C GLY A 103 10.48 -4.61 -4.13
N GLN A 104 11.59 -3.94 -4.46
CA GLN A 104 12.58 -3.51 -3.47
C GLN A 104 11.92 -2.69 -2.35
N SER A 105 11.03 -1.78 -2.70
CA SER A 105 10.30 -0.95 -1.74
C SER A 105 9.38 -1.79 -0.86
N TRP A 106 8.68 -2.79 -1.41
CA TRP A 106 7.92 -3.77 -0.62
C TRP A 106 8.80 -4.54 0.35
N SER A 107 9.98 -5.00 -0.08
CA SER A 107 10.91 -5.74 0.79
C SER A 107 11.41 -4.88 1.95
N VAL A 108 11.77 -3.62 1.69
CA VAL A 108 12.14 -2.67 2.75
C VAL A 108 10.99 -2.49 3.76
N ILE A 109 9.76 -2.27 3.28
CA ILE A 109 8.59 -2.13 4.14
C ILE A 109 8.37 -3.39 4.98
N ALA A 110 8.33 -4.56 4.34
CA ALA A 110 8.07 -5.83 4.99
C ALA A 110 9.11 -6.14 6.08
N LEU A 111 10.40 -6.08 5.75
CA LEU A 111 11.52 -6.34 6.66
C LEU A 111 11.48 -5.39 7.87
N ALA A 112 11.27 -4.09 7.63
CA ALA A 112 11.20 -3.10 8.70
C ALA A 112 10.00 -3.36 9.62
N ARG A 113 8.84 -3.70 9.07
CA ARG A 113 7.61 -4.00 9.82
C ARG A 113 7.76 -5.23 10.72
N VAL A 114 8.39 -6.30 10.23
CA VAL A 114 8.58 -7.53 11.01
C VAL A 114 9.73 -7.43 12.03
N GLY A 115 10.51 -6.35 11.99
CA GLY A 115 11.59 -6.07 12.94
C GLY A 115 12.98 -6.52 12.49
N GLU A 116 13.13 -6.96 11.24
CA GLU A 116 14.40 -7.36 10.63
C GLU A 116 15.23 -6.13 10.23
N THR A 117 15.60 -5.33 11.24
CA THR A 117 16.14 -3.97 11.08
C THR A 117 17.41 -3.94 10.22
N ALA A 118 18.35 -4.86 10.45
CA ALA A 118 19.61 -4.90 9.69
C ALA A 118 19.39 -5.24 8.20
N ALA A 119 18.45 -6.15 7.91
CA ALA A 119 18.08 -6.51 6.54
C ALA A 119 17.35 -5.34 5.86
N ALA A 120 16.42 -4.70 6.59
CA ALA A 120 15.69 -3.54 6.12
C ALA A 120 16.61 -2.36 5.79
N GLU A 121 17.57 -2.02 6.65
CA GLU A 121 18.54 -0.95 6.44
C GLU A 121 19.44 -1.23 5.22
N LYS A 122 19.86 -2.49 5.04
CA LYS A 122 20.65 -2.89 3.88
C LYS A 122 19.84 -2.74 2.58
N ALA A 123 18.61 -3.23 2.57
CA ALA A 123 17.70 -3.10 1.44
C ALA A 123 17.33 -1.63 1.14
N ALA A 124 17.18 -0.80 2.18
CA ALA A 124 16.89 0.63 2.05
C ALA A 124 18.10 1.39 1.50
N SER A 125 19.32 1.01 1.87
CA SER A 125 20.56 1.59 1.32
C SER A 125 20.70 1.33 -0.18
N PHE A 126 20.38 0.10 -0.62
CA PHE A 126 20.29 -0.18 -2.04
C PHE A 126 19.20 0.66 -2.71
N LEU A 127 17.99 0.75 -2.14
CA LEU A 127 16.91 1.57 -2.69
C LEU A 127 17.28 3.06 -2.79
N GLU A 128 17.99 3.60 -1.79
CA GLU A 128 18.51 4.97 -1.81
C GLU A 128 19.49 5.18 -2.97
N SER A 129 20.33 4.20 -3.28
CA SER A 129 21.24 4.27 -4.45
C SER A 129 20.50 4.36 -5.79
N GLN A 130 19.21 4.00 -5.82
CA GLN A 130 18.37 4.03 -7.02
C GLN A 130 17.69 5.38 -7.24
N ILE A 131 17.77 6.31 -6.29
CA ILE A 131 17.16 7.64 -6.40
C ILE A 131 17.93 8.46 -7.43
N CYS A 132 17.20 8.95 -8.43
CA CYS A 132 17.75 9.82 -9.47
C CYS A 132 17.93 11.26 -8.97
N PRO A 133 18.70 12.11 -9.70
CA PRO A 133 18.93 13.50 -9.30
C PRO A 133 17.66 14.36 -9.16
N ASP A 134 16.57 13.98 -9.82
CA ASP A 134 15.25 14.61 -9.71
C ASP A 134 14.41 14.06 -8.55
N GLY A 135 14.94 13.09 -7.80
CA GLY A 135 14.27 12.39 -6.70
C GLY A 135 13.42 11.19 -7.14
N GLY A 136 13.21 11.00 -8.43
CA GLY A 136 12.44 9.88 -8.96
C GLY A 136 13.20 8.55 -8.82
N VAL A 137 12.46 7.45 -8.70
CA VAL A 137 13.02 6.10 -8.69
C VAL A 137 12.60 5.38 -9.97
N PRO A 138 13.54 4.82 -10.77
CA PRO A 138 13.20 4.06 -11.96
C PRO A 138 12.56 2.72 -11.58
N LEU A 139 11.68 2.20 -12.43
CA LEU A 139 11.02 0.91 -12.19
C LEU A 139 12.03 -0.24 -12.08
N PHE A 140 13.03 -0.27 -12.95
CA PHE A 140 14.04 -1.32 -12.99
C PHE A 140 15.30 -0.91 -12.24
N GLN A 141 15.85 -1.85 -11.49
CA GLN A 141 17.10 -1.68 -10.76
C GLN A 141 18.29 -1.62 -11.71
N ALA A 142 19.25 -0.75 -11.41
CA ALA A 142 20.56 -0.72 -12.07
C ALA A 142 21.60 -0.06 -11.16
N ASP A 143 22.87 -0.46 -11.31
CA ASP A 143 23.99 0.21 -10.65
C ASP A 143 25.02 0.66 -11.71
N PRO A 144 25.10 1.96 -12.03
CA PRO A 144 24.30 3.07 -11.50
C PRO A 144 22.84 3.07 -12.04
N PRO A 145 21.90 3.80 -11.39
CA PRO A 145 20.50 3.82 -11.81
C PRO A 145 20.27 4.46 -13.18
N GLY A 146 19.31 3.91 -13.93
CA GLY A 146 18.87 4.42 -15.22
C GLY A 146 17.91 5.60 -15.11
N CYS A 147 18.42 6.83 -15.00
CA CYS A 147 17.61 8.03 -14.77
C CYS A 147 16.97 8.67 -16.01
N THR A 148 16.77 7.91 -17.08
CA THR A 148 16.10 8.39 -18.31
C THR A 148 14.58 8.24 -18.23
N SER A 149 14.09 7.34 -17.39
CA SER A 149 12.67 7.15 -17.11
C SER A 149 12.48 6.70 -15.68
N VAL A 150 11.98 7.62 -14.86
CA VAL A 150 11.55 7.38 -13.48
C VAL A 150 10.07 7.03 -13.44
N ASP A 151 9.67 6.27 -12.43
CA ASP A 151 8.32 5.74 -12.28
C ASP A 151 7.68 6.30 -10.98
N PRO A 152 6.65 7.14 -11.08
CA PRO A 152 6.01 7.74 -9.90
C PRO A 152 5.36 6.71 -8.97
N ASP A 153 4.89 5.56 -9.47
CA ASP A 153 4.32 4.51 -8.62
C ASP A 153 5.40 3.93 -7.70
N THR A 154 6.52 3.54 -8.31
CA THR A 154 7.74 3.11 -7.61
C THR A 154 8.23 4.18 -6.65
N THR A 155 8.24 5.45 -7.06
CA THR A 155 8.71 6.56 -6.22
C THR A 155 7.80 6.78 -5.00
N GLY A 156 6.48 6.66 -5.18
CA GLY A 156 5.50 6.73 -4.09
C GLY A 156 5.70 5.66 -3.04
N LEU A 157 5.92 4.42 -3.46
CA LEU A 157 6.19 3.32 -2.54
C LEU A 157 7.58 3.41 -1.91
N ALA A 158 8.60 3.85 -2.66
CA ALA A 158 9.95 4.08 -2.14
C ALA A 158 9.96 5.17 -1.07
N ALA A 159 9.22 6.27 -1.26
CA ALA A 159 9.08 7.32 -0.25
C ALA A 159 8.50 6.79 1.07
N GLN A 160 7.49 5.90 1.00
CA GLN A 160 6.95 5.23 2.19
C GLN A 160 8.01 4.33 2.85
N ALA A 161 8.68 3.49 2.07
CA ALA A 161 9.72 2.58 2.55
C ALA A 161 10.88 3.32 3.26
N LEU A 162 11.42 4.37 2.63
CA LEU A 162 12.48 5.20 3.17
C LEU A 162 12.01 5.99 4.40
N THR A 163 10.75 6.44 4.42
CA THR A 163 10.16 7.06 5.62
C THR A 163 10.13 6.10 6.80
N LEU A 164 9.79 4.83 6.57
CA LEU A 164 9.73 3.83 7.64
C LEU A 164 11.11 3.53 8.24
N VAL A 165 12.14 3.42 7.42
CA VAL A 165 13.50 3.06 7.87
C VAL A 165 14.29 4.28 8.36
N TYR A 166 14.28 5.38 7.62
CA TYR A 166 15.13 6.55 7.90
C TYR A 166 14.38 7.73 8.52
N GLY A 167 13.04 7.71 8.49
CA GLY A 167 12.22 8.82 8.94
C GLY A 167 12.00 9.90 7.88
N LYS A 168 11.06 10.81 8.19
CA LYS A 168 10.60 11.84 7.26
C LYS A 168 11.68 12.83 6.84
N ASP A 169 12.63 13.16 7.72
CA ASP A 169 13.60 14.25 7.50
C ASP A 169 14.88 13.78 6.78
N HIS A 170 14.99 12.48 6.46
CA HIS A 170 16.15 11.94 5.74
C HIS A 170 16.23 12.52 4.31
N PRO A 171 17.43 12.87 3.80
CA PRO A 171 17.59 13.43 2.45
C PRO A 171 16.97 12.57 1.34
N ALA A 172 17.14 11.24 1.40
CA ALA A 172 16.54 10.30 0.45
C ALA A 172 15.01 10.39 0.45
N THR A 173 14.39 10.40 1.64
CA THR A 173 12.95 10.55 1.82
C THR A 173 12.45 11.87 1.25
N GLN A 174 13.13 12.98 1.58
CA GLN A 174 12.76 14.31 1.07
C GLN A 174 12.94 14.44 -0.44
N SER A 175 13.94 13.78 -1.02
CA SER A 175 14.16 13.74 -2.46
C SER A 175 12.99 13.06 -3.18
N ALA A 176 12.59 11.86 -2.73
CA ALA A 176 11.46 11.13 -3.30
C ALA A 176 10.13 11.89 -3.13
N LEU A 177 9.89 12.51 -1.97
CA LEU A 177 8.72 13.36 -1.76
C LEU A 177 8.74 14.62 -2.64
N GLY A 178 9.91 15.23 -2.85
CA GLY A 178 10.10 16.36 -3.75
C GLY A 178 9.68 16.01 -5.17
N TYR A 179 10.14 14.86 -5.69
CA TYR A 179 9.72 14.35 -6.99
C TYR A 179 8.20 14.21 -7.12
N LEU A 180 7.53 13.64 -6.11
CA LEU A 180 6.07 13.48 -6.12
C LEU A 180 5.34 14.82 -6.13
N ARG A 181 5.82 15.81 -5.37
CA ARG A 181 5.27 17.18 -5.37
C ARG A 181 5.43 17.85 -6.74
N ASP A 182 6.57 17.68 -7.38
CA ASP A 182 6.87 18.28 -8.68
C ASP A 182 6.07 17.63 -9.82
N ASN A 183 5.67 16.36 -9.67
CA ASN A 183 4.80 15.64 -10.62
C ASN A 183 3.30 15.77 -10.30
N MET A 184 2.94 16.49 -9.24
CA MET A 184 1.55 16.81 -8.92
C MET A 184 1.06 17.97 -9.79
N ASP A 185 -0.05 17.74 -10.50
CA ASP A 185 -0.67 18.79 -11.32
C ASP A 185 -1.59 19.71 -10.50
N ILE A 186 -2.27 20.63 -11.19
CA ILE A 186 -3.20 21.58 -10.56
C ILE A 186 -4.44 20.91 -9.96
N THR A 187 -4.81 19.72 -10.41
CA THR A 187 -5.93 18.94 -9.87
C THR A 187 -5.56 18.18 -8.62
N GLY A 188 -4.26 18.14 -8.27
CA GLY A 188 -3.73 17.34 -7.16
C GLY A 188 -3.40 15.90 -7.54
N GLY A 189 -3.64 15.51 -8.79
CA GLY A 189 -3.29 14.20 -9.31
C GLY A 189 -1.82 14.13 -9.70
N ILE A 190 -1.22 12.94 -9.57
CA ILE A 190 0.17 12.69 -9.94
C ILE A 190 0.25 12.13 -11.36
N ALA A 191 1.04 12.78 -12.20
CA ALA A 191 1.26 12.33 -13.56
C ALA A 191 2.31 11.22 -13.62
N SER A 192 1.99 10.14 -14.34
CA SER A 192 2.98 9.19 -14.85
C SER A 192 3.32 9.51 -16.30
N LYS A 193 4.59 9.35 -16.67
CA LYS A 193 5.14 9.70 -17.98
C LYS A 193 4.41 9.03 -19.14
N PHE A 194 3.86 7.84 -18.93
CA PHE A 194 3.23 7.03 -19.99
C PHE A 194 1.70 6.97 -19.92
N SER A 195 1.10 7.26 -18.78
CA SER A 195 -0.36 7.18 -18.56
C SER A 195 -1.01 8.52 -18.21
N GLY A 196 -0.22 9.58 -18.02
CA GLY A 196 -0.72 10.86 -17.52
C GLY A 196 -1.18 10.75 -16.07
N VAL A 197 -2.02 11.69 -15.66
CA VAL A 197 -2.56 11.75 -14.30
C VAL A 197 -3.57 10.62 -14.09
N ASN A 198 -3.37 9.82 -13.04
CA ASN A 198 -4.22 8.66 -12.75
C ASN A 198 -4.33 8.36 -11.24
N ALA A 199 -5.36 7.61 -10.88
CA ALA A 199 -5.74 7.31 -9.50
C ALA A 199 -4.76 6.39 -8.76
N ASN A 200 -4.21 5.36 -9.41
CA ASN A 200 -3.27 4.43 -8.80
C ASN A 200 -2.00 5.16 -8.34
N THR A 201 -1.39 5.93 -9.25
CA THR A 201 -0.21 6.73 -8.94
C THR A 201 -0.49 7.75 -7.84
N THR A 202 -1.63 8.45 -7.93
CA THR A 202 -2.00 9.46 -6.95
C THR A 202 -2.23 8.85 -5.56
N ALA A 203 -2.77 7.64 -5.47
CA ALA A 203 -2.97 6.94 -4.21
C ALA A 203 -1.67 6.54 -3.51
N LEU A 204 -0.67 6.07 -4.27
CA LEU A 204 0.66 5.76 -3.73
C LEU A 204 1.36 7.02 -3.20
N ALA A 205 1.23 8.14 -3.90
CA ALA A 205 1.73 9.43 -3.43
C ALA A 205 0.97 9.95 -2.21
N ALA A 206 -0.36 9.79 -2.16
CA ALA A 206 -1.17 10.12 -0.99
C ALA A 206 -0.68 9.35 0.24
N GLY A 207 -0.41 8.05 0.11
CA GLY A 207 0.19 7.23 1.17
C GLY A 207 1.56 7.74 1.62
N ALA A 208 2.41 8.20 0.69
CA ALA A 208 3.70 8.81 1.02
C ALA A 208 3.56 10.13 1.79
N PHE A 209 2.64 11.02 1.37
CA PHE A 209 2.37 12.27 2.07
C PHE A 209 1.75 12.03 3.45
N ALA A 210 0.84 11.07 3.57
CA ALA A 210 0.26 10.65 4.85
C ALA A 210 1.32 10.12 5.82
N ALA A 211 2.25 9.29 5.34
CA ALA A 211 3.34 8.73 6.14
C ALA A 211 4.21 9.80 6.83
N VAL A 212 4.36 10.97 6.20
CA VAL A 212 5.13 12.11 6.75
C VAL A 212 4.27 13.25 7.30
N ARG A 213 2.94 13.09 7.33
CA ARG A 213 1.96 14.11 7.74
C ARG A 213 2.05 15.41 6.93
N ASP A 214 2.32 15.31 5.64
CA ASP A 214 2.25 16.42 4.69
C ASP A 214 0.77 16.66 4.31
N THR A 215 0.04 17.33 5.20
CA THR A 215 -1.42 17.48 5.12
C THR A 215 -1.89 18.25 3.89
N ASP A 216 -1.07 19.19 3.40
CA ASP A 216 -1.43 20.04 2.26
C ASP A 216 -1.39 19.23 0.96
N ASN A 217 -0.32 18.47 0.73
CA ASN A 217 -0.24 17.60 -0.45
C ASN A 217 -1.20 16.42 -0.34
N LEU A 218 -1.42 15.87 0.86
CA LEU A 218 -2.42 14.84 1.10
C LEU A 218 -3.83 15.33 0.74
N ALA A 219 -4.22 16.54 1.16
CA ALA A 219 -5.52 17.13 0.82
C ALA A 219 -5.70 17.29 -0.70
N ARG A 220 -4.66 17.72 -1.42
CA ARG A 220 -4.69 17.83 -2.89
C ARG A 220 -4.85 16.47 -3.56
N THR A 221 -4.09 15.45 -3.12
CA THR A 221 -4.26 14.09 -3.66
C THR A 221 -5.65 13.52 -3.36
N HIS A 222 -6.23 13.85 -2.20
CA HIS A 222 -7.59 13.48 -1.85
C HIS A 222 -8.62 14.13 -2.78
N GLU A 223 -8.49 15.42 -3.09
CA GLU A 223 -9.36 16.12 -4.03
C GLU A 223 -9.36 15.43 -5.41
N TYR A 224 -8.18 15.05 -5.91
CA TYR A 224 -8.08 14.29 -7.15
C TYR A 224 -8.76 12.93 -7.04
N LEU A 225 -8.45 12.14 -6.00
CA LEU A 225 -9.03 10.81 -5.80
C LEU A 225 -10.57 10.88 -5.65
N ASN A 226 -11.07 11.93 -5.00
CA ASN A 226 -12.51 12.18 -4.90
C ASN A 226 -13.13 12.52 -6.27
N SER A 227 -12.41 13.25 -7.13
CA SER A 227 -12.89 13.57 -8.48
C SER A 227 -13.04 12.36 -9.40
N VAL A 228 -12.29 11.28 -9.11
CA VAL A 228 -12.37 10.01 -9.83
C VAL A 228 -13.19 8.94 -9.09
N ARG A 229 -13.79 9.28 -7.95
CA ARG A 229 -14.67 8.38 -7.18
C ARG A 229 -16.09 8.45 -7.72
N PHE A 230 -16.71 7.30 -7.95
CA PHE A 230 -18.12 7.23 -8.32
C PHE A 230 -19.02 7.54 -7.11
N GLY A 231 -19.83 8.59 -7.22
CA GLY A 231 -20.79 9.00 -6.19
C GLY A 231 -22.14 8.29 -6.30
N ASP A 232 -23.11 8.74 -5.49
CA ASP A 232 -24.43 8.09 -5.31
C ASP A 232 -25.32 8.07 -6.56
N THR A 233 -24.97 8.85 -7.59
CA THR A 233 -25.69 8.87 -8.88
C THR A 233 -25.17 7.83 -9.88
N ALA A 234 -24.04 7.19 -9.60
CA ALA A 234 -23.51 6.09 -10.41
C ALA A 234 -24.36 4.81 -10.21
N PRO A 235 -24.29 3.84 -11.15
CA PRO A 235 -24.85 2.51 -10.93
C PRO A 235 -24.40 1.92 -9.60
N GLU A 236 -25.31 1.26 -8.87
CA GLU A 236 -25.06 0.72 -7.52
C GLU A 236 -23.75 -0.08 -7.42
N SER A 237 -23.45 -0.90 -8.44
CA SER A 237 -22.23 -1.71 -8.51
C SER A 237 -20.91 -0.91 -8.61
N LEU A 238 -20.98 0.40 -8.85
CA LEU A 238 -19.83 1.29 -8.98
C LEU A 238 -19.73 2.28 -7.82
N GLN A 239 -20.76 2.47 -7.02
CA GLN A 239 -20.77 3.50 -5.97
C GLN A 239 -19.61 3.29 -4.99
N GLY A 240 -18.82 4.35 -4.77
CA GLY A 240 -17.62 4.34 -3.94
C GLY A 240 -16.37 3.75 -4.60
N ALA A 241 -16.47 3.10 -5.77
CA ALA A 241 -15.31 2.68 -6.55
C ALA A 241 -14.62 3.89 -7.20
N PHE A 242 -13.44 3.64 -7.76
CA PHE A 242 -12.59 4.67 -8.37
C PHE A 242 -12.34 4.35 -9.85
N ALA A 243 -12.56 5.35 -10.70
CA ALA A 243 -12.11 5.35 -12.07
C ALA A 243 -10.60 5.61 -12.14
N TRP A 244 -9.96 5.07 -13.19
CA TRP A 244 -8.51 5.24 -13.37
C TRP A 244 -8.11 6.70 -13.60
N HIS A 245 -8.94 7.44 -14.34
CA HIS A 245 -8.78 8.86 -14.62
C HIS A 245 -10.16 9.50 -14.82
N THR A 246 -10.24 10.83 -14.74
CA THR A 246 -11.50 11.58 -14.89
C THR A 246 -12.14 11.43 -16.28
N ARG A 247 -11.32 11.18 -17.31
CA ARG A 247 -11.80 11.04 -18.69
C ARG A 247 -12.69 9.80 -18.84
N GLY A 248 -13.89 9.98 -19.40
CA GLY A 248 -14.80 8.89 -19.77
C GLY A 248 -15.50 8.24 -18.58
N MET A 249 -15.46 8.85 -17.39
CA MET A 249 -16.16 8.32 -16.21
C MET A 249 -17.66 8.17 -16.43
N ASP A 250 -18.30 9.13 -17.10
CA ASP A 250 -19.74 9.13 -17.36
C ASP A 250 -20.20 7.97 -18.27
N ASP A 251 -19.27 7.40 -19.04
CA ASP A 251 -19.54 6.28 -19.94
C ASP A 251 -19.44 4.91 -19.22
N ILE A 252 -18.98 4.89 -17.96
CA ILE A 252 -18.76 3.66 -17.19
C ILE A 252 -20.05 3.28 -16.47
N THR A 253 -20.73 2.27 -17.01
CA THR A 253 -22.02 1.80 -16.46
C THR A 253 -21.93 0.49 -15.68
N ALA A 254 -20.77 -0.15 -15.65
CA ALA A 254 -20.54 -1.41 -14.94
C ALA A 254 -19.08 -1.54 -14.48
N PRO A 255 -18.78 -2.35 -13.45
CA PRO A 255 -17.42 -2.66 -13.05
C PRO A 255 -16.62 -3.26 -14.22
N SER A 256 -15.37 -2.85 -14.34
CA SER A 256 -14.38 -3.46 -15.21
C SER A 256 -13.16 -3.87 -14.38
N ASP A 257 -12.28 -4.67 -14.97
CA ASP A 257 -11.00 -4.98 -14.34
C ASP A 257 -10.25 -3.71 -13.89
N GLN A 258 -10.14 -2.73 -14.79
CA GLN A 258 -9.44 -1.49 -14.49
C GLN A 258 -10.06 -0.77 -13.27
N ILE A 259 -11.39 -0.79 -13.13
CA ILE A 259 -12.07 -0.20 -11.96
C ILE A 259 -11.72 -0.97 -10.69
N LEU A 260 -11.73 -2.31 -10.73
CA LEU A 260 -11.40 -3.13 -9.57
C LEU A 260 -9.94 -2.89 -9.12
N ARG A 261 -9.01 -2.86 -10.08
CA ARG A 261 -7.59 -2.57 -9.84
C ARG A 261 -7.37 -1.20 -9.23
N THR A 262 -7.98 -0.21 -9.85
CA THR A 262 -7.86 1.18 -9.41
C THR A 262 -8.43 1.32 -8.00
N SER A 263 -9.61 0.75 -7.73
CA SER A 263 -10.28 0.89 -6.45
C SER A 263 -9.52 0.26 -5.29
N ALA A 264 -8.85 -0.87 -5.50
CA ALA A 264 -8.06 -1.52 -4.45
C ALA A 264 -6.94 -0.62 -3.90
N GLN A 265 -6.24 0.10 -4.78
CA GLN A 265 -5.15 0.99 -4.38
C GLN A 265 -5.68 2.38 -3.99
N ALA A 266 -6.62 2.91 -4.76
CA ALA A 266 -7.20 4.25 -4.54
C ALA A 266 -7.94 4.36 -3.21
N ALA A 267 -8.62 3.31 -2.76
CA ALA A 267 -9.34 3.33 -1.49
C ALA A 267 -8.40 3.56 -0.29
N LEU A 268 -7.22 2.95 -0.25
CA LEU A 268 -6.25 3.16 0.82
C LEU A 268 -5.69 4.59 0.79
N GLY A 269 -5.27 5.08 -0.38
CA GLY A 269 -4.74 6.45 -0.51
C GLY A 269 -5.80 7.53 -0.23
N PHE A 270 -7.06 7.29 -0.64
CA PHE A 270 -8.18 8.20 -0.41
C PHE A 270 -8.45 8.41 1.08
N THR A 271 -8.15 7.43 1.91
CA THR A 271 -8.36 7.56 3.35
C THR A 271 -7.18 8.23 4.04
N GLY A 272 -6.07 8.45 3.34
CA GLY A 272 -4.78 8.79 3.94
C GLY A 272 -4.15 7.61 4.67
N GLY A 273 -4.56 6.38 4.33
CA GLY A 273 -3.84 5.18 4.72
C GLY A 273 -2.54 5.03 3.92
N ASN A 274 -1.64 4.19 4.44
CA ASN A 274 -0.33 3.92 3.86
C ASN A 274 0.09 2.48 4.22
N TYR A 275 1.15 1.97 3.61
CA TYR A 275 1.59 0.59 3.84
C TYR A 275 2.50 0.41 5.06
N ILE A 276 2.94 1.50 5.69
CA ILE A 276 3.94 1.46 6.76
C ILE A 276 3.32 1.48 8.17
N ASN A 277 2.05 1.85 8.31
CA ASN A 277 1.31 1.78 9.57
C ASN A 277 -0.20 1.60 9.31
N ALA A 278 -0.92 1.13 10.33
CA ALA A 278 -2.38 0.97 10.27
C ALA A 278 -3.16 2.28 10.50
N ALA A 279 -2.48 3.41 10.71
CA ALA A 279 -3.12 4.68 11.00
C ALA A 279 -3.61 5.34 9.70
N VAL A 280 -4.83 5.85 9.75
CA VAL A 280 -5.48 6.53 8.63
C VAL A 280 -5.49 8.03 8.85
N ALA A 281 -4.95 8.79 7.91
CA ALA A 281 -4.91 10.24 7.96
C ALA A 281 -5.98 10.89 7.06
N TYR A 282 -7.27 10.77 7.41
CA TYR A 282 -8.33 11.33 6.56
C TYR A 282 -8.35 12.87 6.62
N PRO A 283 -8.20 13.59 5.49
CA PRO A 283 -8.23 15.05 5.49
C PRO A 283 -9.53 15.60 6.10
N GLY A 284 -9.39 16.52 7.07
CA GLY A 284 -10.51 17.16 7.76
C GLY A 284 -11.15 16.35 8.90
N HIS A 285 -10.68 15.13 9.18
CA HIS A 285 -10.96 14.42 10.42
C HIS A 285 -9.66 14.34 11.23
N GLY A 286 -9.66 14.85 12.46
CA GLY A 286 -8.47 14.85 13.31
C GLY A 286 -7.92 13.43 13.43
N VAL A 287 -6.68 13.22 13.01
CA VAL A 287 -6.03 11.92 13.07
C VAL A 287 -5.59 11.66 14.50
N GLU A 288 -6.20 10.69 15.17
CA GLU A 288 -5.65 10.12 16.40
C GLU A 288 -4.69 8.99 16.00
N VAL A 289 -3.44 9.37 15.68
CA VAL A 289 -2.35 8.38 15.58
C VAL A 289 -1.92 8.07 17.03
N PRO A 290 -1.93 6.81 17.47
CA PRO A 290 -1.30 6.46 18.74
C PRO A 290 0.14 6.96 18.70
N SER A 291 0.50 7.85 19.63
CA SER A 291 1.91 8.14 19.89
C SER A 291 2.58 6.81 20.22
N PRO A 292 3.81 6.51 19.74
CA PRO A 292 4.56 5.38 20.26
C PRO A 292 4.58 5.53 21.78
N GLU A 293 4.16 4.48 22.50
CA GLU A 293 4.26 4.46 23.96
C GLU A 293 5.71 4.79 24.31
N PRO A 294 5.97 5.78 25.19
CA PRO A 294 7.31 6.01 25.67
C PRO A 294 7.80 4.72 26.31
N THR A 295 8.98 4.25 25.88
CA THR A 295 9.70 3.18 26.55
C THR A 295 9.66 3.46 28.06
N PRO A 296 9.12 2.53 28.89
CA PRO A 296 9.01 2.80 30.31
C PRO A 296 10.39 3.11 30.87
N ALA A 297 10.52 4.29 31.48
CA ALA A 297 11.72 4.66 32.20
C ALA A 297 12.03 3.58 33.25
N PRO A 298 13.31 3.27 33.53
CA PRO A 298 13.68 2.34 34.58
C PRO A 298 13.02 2.76 35.89
N THR A 299 12.18 1.88 36.46
CA THR A 299 11.51 2.13 37.73
C THR A 299 12.54 2.22 38.85
N THR A 300 12.79 3.43 39.33
CA THR A 300 13.40 3.65 40.64
C THR A 300 12.43 3.11 41.72
N PRO A 301 12.86 2.27 42.67
CA PRO A 301 11.97 1.78 43.73
C PRO A 301 11.53 2.95 44.62
N VAL A 302 10.22 3.20 44.74
CA VAL A 302 9.65 4.17 45.68
C VAL A 302 8.99 3.41 46.83
N ASN A 303 9.35 3.83 48.04
CA ASN A 303 8.88 3.30 49.32
C ASN A 303 7.35 3.41 49.47
N PRO A 304 6.70 2.43 50.12
CA PRO A 304 5.27 2.45 50.37
C PRO A 304 4.99 3.26 51.63
N ASP A 305 4.65 4.55 51.48
CA ASP A 305 3.91 5.31 52.49
C ASP A 305 3.42 6.62 51.84
N GLU A 306 2.28 6.59 51.17
CA GLU A 306 1.33 7.72 51.08
C GLU A 306 -0.03 7.25 50.53
N ASP A 307 -1.08 7.48 51.31
CA ASP A 307 -2.49 7.10 51.08
C ASP A 307 -3.20 7.98 50.03
N PRO A 308 -4.28 7.50 49.38
CA PRO A 308 -4.97 8.21 48.31
C PRO A 308 -6.14 9.09 48.80
N ALA A 309 -6.42 10.18 48.06
CA ALA A 309 -7.64 10.98 48.19
C ALA A 309 -8.63 10.73 47.02
N PRO A 310 -9.97 10.71 47.25
CA PRO A 310 -10.93 10.24 46.25
C PRO A 310 -11.74 11.34 45.53
N GLY A 311 -12.21 11.01 44.32
CA GLY A 311 -13.56 11.34 43.84
C GLY A 311 -13.69 12.38 42.72
N ALA A 312 -14.31 11.98 41.60
CA ALA A 312 -15.56 12.59 41.10
C ALA A 312 -16.07 11.85 39.83
N SER A 313 -17.28 11.32 39.96
CA SER A 313 -18.14 10.85 38.88
C SER A 313 -18.82 12.03 38.14
N GLY A 314 -19.03 11.91 36.83
CA GLY A 314 -19.90 12.81 36.08
C GLY A 314 -20.35 12.18 34.76
N SER A 315 -21.63 11.84 34.68
CA SER A 315 -22.36 11.33 33.51
C SER A 315 -22.89 12.46 32.62
N SER A 316 -22.99 12.23 31.31
CA SER A 316 -24.18 12.61 30.53
C SER A 316 -24.21 11.93 29.15
N GLU A 317 -25.33 11.27 28.86
CA GLU A 317 -25.76 10.76 27.56
C GLU A 317 -26.20 11.87 26.60
N SER A 318 -26.04 11.63 25.29
CA SER A 318 -26.91 11.97 24.13
C SER A 318 -26.04 11.80 22.87
N GLY A 319 -26.35 11.07 21.80
CA GLY A 319 -27.59 10.52 21.30
C GLY A 319 -27.78 10.91 19.82
N ILE A 320 -27.54 9.93 18.92
CA ILE A 320 -28.15 9.74 17.57
C ILE A 320 -27.57 10.53 16.37
N LEU A 321 -26.95 9.82 15.39
CA LEU A 321 -27.60 9.44 14.12
C LEU A 321 -26.78 8.36 13.36
N PHE A 322 -27.32 7.14 13.33
CA PHE A 322 -26.88 6.03 12.45
C PHE A 322 -27.77 5.99 11.20
N GLY A 323 -27.19 5.72 10.04
CA GLY A 323 -27.89 5.31 8.81
C GLY A 323 -26.97 5.46 7.60
N ALA A 324 -26.74 4.48 6.73
CA ALA A 324 -27.27 3.13 6.61
C ALA A 324 -26.25 2.26 5.83
N ILE A 325 -26.10 0.99 6.23
CA ILE A 325 -25.45 -0.08 5.47
C ILE A 325 -26.55 -1.07 5.07
N ALA A 326 -26.64 -1.41 3.77
CA ALA A 326 -26.85 -2.78 3.28
C ALA A 326 -27.16 -2.83 1.78
N ALA A 327 -26.30 -3.50 1.00
CA ALA A 327 -26.60 -4.39 -0.16
C ALA A 327 -25.28 -4.68 -0.93
N VAL A 328 -24.92 -5.86 -1.44
CA VAL A 328 -25.45 -7.24 -1.51
C VAL A 328 -24.28 -8.18 -1.84
N VAL A 329 -24.33 -9.42 -1.33
CA VAL A 329 -23.47 -10.56 -1.71
C VAL A 329 -24.20 -11.49 -2.70
N ALA A 330 -23.42 -12.08 -3.64
CA ALA A 330 -23.70 -13.18 -4.59
C ALA A 330 -24.27 -12.75 -5.97
N VAL A 331 -23.80 -13.24 -7.12
CA VAL A 331 -23.76 -14.65 -7.60
C VAL A 331 -22.82 -14.83 -8.82
N ILE A 332 -22.21 -16.02 -8.96
CA ILE A 332 -21.48 -16.54 -10.14
C ILE A 332 -22.43 -17.42 -11.00
N ALA A 333 -22.44 -17.28 -12.33
CA ALA A 333 -22.67 -18.39 -13.30
C ALA A 333 -22.31 -18.03 -14.77
N ALA A 334 -21.50 -18.92 -15.36
CA ALA A 334 -21.03 -19.15 -16.75
C ALA A 334 -21.69 -18.49 -17.99
N VAL A 335 -20.89 -18.23 -19.05
CA VAL A 335 -20.87 -18.96 -20.36
C VAL A 335 -19.64 -18.57 -21.23
N ILE A 336 -19.14 -19.59 -21.93
CA ILE A 336 -17.96 -19.73 -22.83
C ILE A 336 -18.22 -19.17 -24.24
N SER A 337 -17.21 -18.53 -24.89
CA SER A 337 -16.66 -18.90 -26.24
C SER A 337 -15.76 -17.82 -26.89
N PHE A 338 -14.48 -18.20 -27.09
CA PHE A 338 -13.53 -17.92 -28.20
C PHE A 338 -13.78 -16.78 -29.23
N ALA A 339 -12.77 -15.90 -29.44
CA ALA A 339 -11.72 -16.05 -30.48
C ALA A 339 -10.97 -14.73 -30.84
N GLY A 340 -9.63 -14.77 -30.84
CA GLY A 340 -8.77 -14.05 -31.80
C GLY A 340 -8.00 -12.79 -31.34
N PRO A 341 -6.82 -12.49 -31.91
CA PRO A 341 -5.59 -12.36 -31.14
C PRO A 341 -4.93 -10.96 -31.13
N GLY A 342 -4.13 -10.70 -30.09
CA GLY A 342 -2.91 -9.92 -30.21
C GLY A 342 -2.95 -8.50 -29.66
N SER A 343 -2.55 -8.35 -28.39
CA SER A 343 -1.71 -7.24 -27.92
C SER A 343 -1.11 -7.63 -26.57
N PHE A 344 0.20 -7.82 -26.54
CA PHE A 344 0.98 -7.97 -25.32
C PHE A 344 0.89 -6.66 -24.53
N ILE A 345 0.13 -6.67 -23.43
CA ILE A 345 0.27 -5.70 -22.35
C ILE A 345 0.81 -6.51 -21.18
N PRO A 346 1.96 -6.13 -20.58
CA PRO A 346 2.48 -6.86 -19.44
C PRO A 346 1.45 -6.83 -18.31
N THR A 347 0.93 -8.01 -17.98
CA THR A 347 0.16 -8.27 -16.76
C THR A 347 1.13 -8.18 -15.59
N GLN A 348 1.32 -6.97 -15.05
CA GLN A 348 2.08 -6.71 -13.83
C GLN A 348 1.31 -5.66 -13.04
N PHE A 349 0.51 -6.14 -12.08
CA PHE A 349 0.20 -5.58 -10.75
C PHE A 349 -0.63 -6.63 -10.02
#